data_AF-A0A6L2ZRQ1-F1
#
_entry.id   AF-A0A6L2ZRQ1-F1
#
_cell.length_a   1.000
_cell.length_b   1.000
_cell.length_c   1.000
_cell.angle_alpha   90.00
_cell.angle_beta   90.00
_cell.angle_gamma   90.00
#
_symmetry.space_group_name_H-M   'P 1'
#
loop_
_entity.id
_entity.type
_entity.pdbx_description
1 polymer ?
#
loop_
_entity_poly.entity_id
_entity_poly.type
_entity_poly.pdbx_seq_one_letter_code
_entity_poly.pdbx_strand_id
1 'polypeptide(L)'
;MAQVAFDTQEFVETLENAGFRTEQAKALSLAVRKSHEVADVATKRDLEDLRKDLTIHITDSHRNLSAEIVGIRKDMEARFEKTDAQIADVRKDFMTEMSLMRKDIEKSGMQTTIKLGGMLVVAVGVILAVLKIPF
;
A
#
# COMPACT_ATOMS: atom_id res chain seq x y z
N MET A 1 -36.42 -24.75 16.22
CA MET A 1 -37.41 -24.04 15.39
C MET A 1 -38.45 -25.03 14.97
N ALA A 2 -39.73 -24.71 15.12
CA ALA A 2 -40.79 -25.54 14.58
C ALA A 2 -40.61 -25.55 13.05
N GLN A 3 -40.01 -26.62 12.52
CA GLN A 3 -40.42 -27.11 11.21
C GLN A 3 -41.93 -27.24 11.37
N VAL A 4 -42.69 -26.34 10.74
CA VAL A 4 -44.14 -26.49 10.75
C VAL A 4 -44.36 -27.84 10.09
N ALA A 5 -44.61 -28.85 10.91
CA ALA A 5 -44.83 -30.19 10.42
C ALA A 5 -46.00 -30.06 9.46
N PHE A 6 -45.81 -30.54 8.23
CA PHE A 6 -46.90 -30.54 7.28
C PHE A 6 -47.97 -31.48 7.84
N ASP A 7 -49.00 -30.90 8.44
CA ASP A 7 -50.11 -31.66 9.02
C ASP A 7 -50.95 -32.21 7.87
N THR A 8 -50.63 -33.45 7.50
CA THR A 8 -51.30 -34.13 6.40
C THR A 8 -52.79 -34.30 6.65
N GLN A 9 -53.24 -34.31 7.91
CA GLN A 9 -54.63 -34.50 8.27
C GLN A 9 -55.41 -33.19 8.14
N GLU A 10 -54.93 -32.10 8.73
CA GLU A 10 -55.55 -30.77 8.58
C GLU A 10 -55.64 -30.35 7.10
N PHE A 11 -54.61 -30.68 6.31
CA PHE A 11 -54.59 -30.43 4.86
C PHE A 11 -55.66 -31.24 4.11
N VAL A 12 -55.87 -32.51 4.46
CA VAL A 12 -56.90 -33.36 3.85
C VAL A 12 -58.29 -32.86 4.21
N GLU A 13 -58.54 -32.54 5.49
CA GLU A 13 -59.82 -32.01 5.97
C GLU A 13 -60.18 -30.68 5.29
N THR A 14 -59.19 -29.82 5.07
CA THR A 14 -59.37 -28.54 4.34
C THR A 14 -59.80 -28.78 2.89
N LEU A 15 -59.21 -29.77 2.21
CA LEU A 15 -59.56 -30.12 0.84
C LEU A 15 -60.95 -30.77 0.74
N GLU A 16 -61.30 -31.64 1.69
CA GLU A 16 -62.63 -32.25 1.76
C GLU A 16 -63.72 -31.20 1.97
N ASN A 17 -63.50 -30.24 2.88
CA ASN A 17 -64.41 -29.11 3.10
C ASN A 17 -64.53 -28.20 1.87
N ALA A 18 -63.50 -28.14 1.02
CA ALA A 18 -63.52 -27.44 -0.26
C ALA A 18 -64.19 -28.26 -1.40
N GLY A 19 -64.71 -29.45 -1.12
CA GLY A 19 -65.45 -30.29 -2.06
C GLY A 19 -64.60 -31.33 -2.81
N PHE A 20 -63.34 -31.55 -2.42
CA PHE A 20 -62.55 -32.65 -2.97
C PHE A 20 -63.00 -33.98 -2.38
N ARG A 21 -63.00 -35.04 -3.19
CA ARG A 21 -63.22 -36.40 -2.68
C ARG A 21 -62.02 -36.82 -1.83
N THR A 22 -62.27 -37.57 -0.76
CA THR A 22 -61.25 -38.07 0.18
C THR A 22 -60.00 -38.65 -0.49
N GLU A 23 -60.17 -39.46 -1.54
CA GLU A 23 -59.04 -40.05 -2.28
C GLU A 23 -58.19 -38.99 -3.03
N GLN A 24 -58.83 -37.95 -3.56
CA GLN A 24 -58.14 -36.83 -4.22
C GLN A 24 -57.40 -35.95 -3.20
N ALA A 25 -58.02 -35.69 -2.06
CA ALA A 25 -57.42 -34.93 -0.96
C ALA A 25 -56.18 -35.64 -0.39
N LYS A 26 -56.26 -36.95 -0.15
CA LYS A 26 -55.13 -37.78 0.29
C LYS A 26 -54.00 -37.81 -0.74
N ALA A 27 -54.33 -37.97 -2.02
CA ALA A 27 -53.34 -37.98 -3.09
C ALA A 27 -52.58 -36.63 -3.19
N LEU A 28 -53.29 -35.51 -3.06
CA LEU A 28 -52.69 -34.17 -3.10
C LEU A 28 -51.83 -33.91 -1.86
N SER A 29 -52.30 -34.30 -0.67
CA SER A 29 -51.53 -34.22 0.59
C SER A 29 -50.20 -34.98 0.50
N LEU A 30 -50.23 -36.20 -0.06
CA LEU A 30 -49.04 -37.02 -0.24
C LEU A 30 -48.08 -36.41 -1.26
N ALA A 31 -48.58 -35.86 -2.37
CA ALA A 31 -47.76 -35.21 -3.38
C ALA A 31 -47.06 -33.95 -2.83
N VAL A 32 -47.78 -33.11 -2.07
CA VAL A 32 -47.23 -31.90 -1.44
C VAL A 32 -46.21 -32.25 -0.36
N ARG A 33 -46.51 -33.21 0.52
CA ARG A 33 -45.56 -33.70 1.53
C ARG A 33 -44.27 -34.20 0.88
N LYS A 34 -44.38 -35.02 -0.16
CA LYS A 34 -43.22 -35.57 -0.88
C LYS A 34 -42.40 -34.47 -1.56
N SER A 35 -43.05 -33.41 -2.05
CA SER A 35 -42.37 -32.23 -2.60
C SER A 35 -41.55 -31.48 -1.53
N HIS A 36 -42.08 -31.37 -0.31
CA HIS A 36 -41.37 -30.74 0.81
C HIS A 36 -40.23 -31.61 1.39
N GLU A 37 -40.33 -32.94 1.34
CA GLU A 37 -39.24 -33.85 1.76
C GLU A 37 -38.05 -33.86 0.79
N VAL A 38 -38.24 -33.45 -0.47
CA VAL A 38 -37.18 -33.42 -1.51
C VAL A 38 -36.46 -32.07 -1.56
N ALA A 39 -36.99 -31.03 -0.90
CA ALA A 39 -36.35 -29.74 -0.83
C ALA A 39 -35.21 -29.75 0.21
N ASP A 40 -33.96 -29.78 -0.26
CA ASP A 40 -32.78 -29.59 0.57
C ASP A 40 -32.73 -28.12 1.03
N VAL A 41 -33.38 -27.85 2.17
CA VAL A 41 -33.55 -26.50 2.69
C VAL A 41 -32.49 -26.18 3.73
N ALA A 42 -31.75 -25.09 3.51
CA ALA A 42 -30.87 -24.54 4.55
C ALA A 42 -31.70 -24.21 5.79
N THR A 43 -31.31 -24.79 6.92
CA THR A 43 -31.96 -24.52 8.19
C THR A 43 -31.53 -23.15 8.70
N LYS A 44 -32.34 -22.57 9.60
CA LYS A 44 -31.97 -21.33 10.28
C LYS A 44 -30.68 -21.47 11.10
N ARG A 45 -30.31 -22.69 11.52
CA ARG A 45 -29.01 -22.95 12.16
C ARG A 45 -27.87 -22.79 11.16
N ASP A 46 -28.02 -23.32 9.95
CA ASP A 46 -27.00 -23.17 8.90
C ASP A 46 -26.78 -21.68 8.55
N LEU A 47 -27.86 -20.90 8.51
CA LEU A 47 -27.76 -19.45 8.32
C LEU A 47 -27.09 -18.73 9.50
N GLU A 48 -27.36 -19.16 10.74
CA GLU A 48 -26.73 -18.61 11.95
C GLU A 48 -25.22 -18.91 11.96
N ASP A 49 -24.83 -20.12 11.57
CA ASP A 49 -23.43 -20.55 11.51
C ASP A 49 -22.70 -19.80 10.38
N LEU A 50 -23.29 -19.70 9.18
CA LEU A 50 -22.77 -18.85 8.09
C LEU A 50 -22.63 -17.38 8.51
N ARG A 51 -23.60 -16.83 9.26
CA ARG A 51 -23.53 -15.46 9.76
C ARG A 51 -22.35 -15.27 10.70
N LYS A 52 -22.10 -16.22 11.60
CA LYS A 52 -20.96 -16.19 12.52
C LYS A 52 -19.64 -16.29 11.77
N ASP A 53 -19.52 -17.23 10.84
CA ASP A 53 -18.32 -17.41 10.03
C ASP A 53 -18.00 -16.16 9.22
N LEU A 54 -19.01 -15.58 8.56
CA LEU A 54 -18.85 -14.32 7.82
C LEU A 54 -18.43 -13.17 8.75
N THR A 55 -19.01 -13.08 9.95
CA THR A 55 -18.63 -12.07 10.94
C THR A 55 -17.16 -12.23 11.36
N ILE A 56 -16.71 -13.47 11.58
CA ILE A 56 -15.31 -13.78 11.91
C ILE A 56 -14.40 -13.35 10.76
N HIS A 57 -14.71 -13.75 9.53
CA HIS A 57 -13.90 -13.41 8.34
C HIS A 57 -13.81 -11.90 8.09
N ILE A 58 -14.91 -11.17 8.24
CA ILE A 58 -14.93 -9.71 8.10
C ILE A 58 -14.06 -9.07 9.18
N THR A 59 -14.20 -9.52 10.44
CA THR A 59 -13.41 -8.97 11.54
C THR A 59 -11.93 -9.27 11.37
N ASP A 60 -11.57 -10.47 10.91
CA ASP A 60 -10.18 -10.84 10.64
C ASP A 60 -9.58 -10.04 9.49
N SER A 61 -10.31 -9.90 8.38
CA SER A 61 -9.92 -9.05 7.25
C SER A 61 -9.70 -7.60 7.69
N HIS A 62 -10.58 -7.07 8.52
CA HIS A 62 -10.43 -5.71 9.06
C HIS A 62 -9.18 -5.58 9.94
N ARG A 63 -8.88 -6.57 10.79
CA ARG A 63 -7.66 -6.58 11.62
C ARG A 63 -6.41 -6.64 10.75
N ASN A 64 -6.38 -7.50 9.74
CA ASN A 64 -5.25 -7.65 8.82
C ASN A 64 -4.99 -6.34 8.06
N LEU A 65 -6.04 -5.73 7.49
CA LEU A 65 -5.93 -4.43 6.82
C LEU A 65 -5.46 -3.33 7.77
N SER A 66 -5.96 -3.32 9.01
CA SER A 66 -5.51 -2.34 10.02
C SER A 66 -4.02 -2.50 10.35
N ALA A 67 -3.54 -3.74 10.48
CA ALA A 67 -2.14 -4.05 10.72
C ALA A 67 -1.25 -3.65 9.53
N GLU A 68 -1.70 -3.92 8.31
CA GLU A 68 -1.00 -3.52 7.08
C GLU A 68 -0.89 -2.00 6.95
N ILE A 69 -1.95 -1.25 7.24
CA ILE A 69 -1.94 0.22 7.24
C ILE A 69 -0.92 0.76 8.26
N VAL A 70 -0.85 0.16 9.45
CA VAL A 70 0.15 0.54 10.47
C VAL A 70 1.57 0.23 9.97
N GLY A 71 1.78 -0.92 9.34
CA GLY A 71 3.05 -1.30 8.71
C GLY A 71 3.48 -0.29 7.65
N ILE A 72 2.60 0.05 6.70
CA ILE A 72 2.86 1.04 5.65
C ILE A 72 3.21 2.41 6.25
N ARG A 73 2.51 2.85 7.30
CA ARG A 73 2.80 4.13 7.96
C ARG A 73 4.21 4.13 8.55
N LYS A 74 4.60 3.05 9.23
CA LYS A 74 5.94 2.90 9.81
C LYS A 74 7.03 2.87 8.71
N ASP A 75 6.78 2.15 7.63
CA ASP A 75 7.71 2.09 6.49
C ASP A 75 7.85 3.46 5.80
N MET A 76 6.76 4.22 5.69
CA MET A 76 6.79 5.60 5.19
C MET A 76 7.63 6.51 6.10
N GLU A 77 7.42 6.45 7.41
CA GLU A 77 8.20 7.23 8.38
C GLU A 77 9.69 6.92 8.29
N ALA A 78 10.07 5.63 8.26
CA ALA A 78 11.45 5.21 8.08
C ALA A 78 12.05 5.68 6.74
N ARG A 79 11.25 5.71 5.67
CA ARG A 79 11.68 6.24 4.36
C ARG A 79 11.87 7.75 4.39
N PHE A 80 11.04 8.50 5.12
CA PHE A 80 11.21 9.95 5.30
C PHE A 80 12.49 10.25 6.07
N GLU A 81 12.73 9.57 7.21
CA GLU A 81 13.97 9.72 7.98
C GLU A 81 15.21 9.43 7.12
N LYS A 82 15.16 8.36 6.32
CA LYS A 82 16.24 8.03 5.38
C LYS A 82 16.45 9.12 4.33
N THR A 83 15.38 9.67 3.77
CA THR A 83 15.45 10.79 2.81
C THR A 83 16.07 12.02 3.45
N ASP A 84 15.70 12.36 4.68
CA ASP A 84 16.24 13.51 5.39
C ASP A 84 17.73 13.35 5.66
N ALA A 85 18.16 12.15 6.05
CA ALA A 85 19.58 11.82 6.20
C ALA A 85 20.34 11.97 4.87
N GLN A 86 19.79 11.45 3.77
CA GLN A 86 20.39 11.59 2.43
C GLN A 86 20.49 13.06 1.99
N ILE A 87 19.48 13.88 2.27
CA ILE A 87 19.51 15.32 1.98
C ILE A 87 20.59 16.02 2.81
N ALA A 88 20.74 15.65 4.09
CA ALA A 88 21.79 16.20 4.95
C ALA A 88 23.19 15.85 4.44
N ASP A 89 23.40 14.60 4.03
CA ASP A 89 24.66 14.14 3.44
C ASP A 89 24.97 14.89 2.14
N VAL A 90 24.02 14.98 1.20
CA VAL A 90 24.21 15.74 -0.05
C VAL A 90 24.55 17.21 0.23
N ARG A 91 23.91 17.83 1.22
CA ARG A 91 24.24 19.20 1.63
C ARG A 91 25.67 19.31 2.15
N LYS A 92 26.12 18.35 2.96
CA LYS A 92 27.48 18.31 3.51
C LYS A 92 28.52 18.12 2.41
N ASP A 93 28.26 17.22 1.47
CA ASP A 93 29.13 16.97 0.32
C ASP A 93 29.25 18.23 -0.53
N PHE A 94 28.14 18.90 -0.84
CA PHE A 94 28.15 20.15 -1.59
C PHE A 94 28.94 21.27 -0.88
N MET A 95 28.81 21.40 0.44
CA MET A 95 29.63 22.36 1.22
C MET A 95 31.13 22.02 1.16
N THR A 96 31.46 20.74 1.19
CA THR A 96 32.84 20.27 1.10
C THR A 96 33.42 20.57 -0.29
N GLU A 97 32.70 20.23 -1.36
CA GLU A 97 33.11 20.53 -2.73
C GLU A 97 33.27 22.03 -2.99
N MET A 98 32.34 22.86 -2.50
CA MET A 98 32.45 24.32 -2.58
C MET A 98 33.70 24.86 -1.87
N SER A 99 34.06 24.28 -0.71
CA SER A 99 35.28 24.66 0.01
C SER A 99 36.54 24.30 -0.77
N LEU A 100 36.58 23.09 -1.36
CA LEU A 100 37.68 22.64 -2.20
C LEU A 100 37.81 23.51 -3.45
N MET A 101 36.72 23.82 -4.12
CA MET A 101 36.70 24.68 -5.30
C MET A 101 37.24 26.08 -4.99
N ARG A 102 36.89 26.68 -3.84
CA ARG A 102 37.46 27.96 -3.41
C ARG A 102 38.99 27.89 -3.26
N LYS A 103 39.49 26.82 -2.64
CA LYS A 103 40.95 26.60 -2.49
C LYS A 103 41.64 26.43 -3.84
N ASP A 104 41.02 25.70 -4.76
CA ASP A 104 41.57 25.48 -6.11
C ASP A 104 41.61 26.78 -6.92
N ILE A 105 40.57 27.62 -6.82
CA ILE A 105 40.54 28.95 -7.44
C ILE A 105 41.65 29.85 -6.88
N GLU A 106 41.82 29.88 -5.54
CA GLU A 106 42.86 30.67 -4.88
C GLU A 106 44.26 30.21 -5.30
N LYS A 107 44.51 28.90 -5.30
CA LYS A 107 45.78 28.29 -5.72
C LYS A 107 46.08 28.58 -7.19
N SER A 108 45.08 28.46 -8.07
CA SER A 108 45.21 28.77 -9.49
C SER A 108 45.53 30.25 -9.73
N GLY A 109 44.85 31.15 -8.99
CA GLY A 109 45.13 32.58 -9.00
C GLY A 109 46.57 32.89 -8.59
N MET A 110 47.02 32.37 -7.45
CA MET A 110 48.39 32.53 -6.96
C MET A 110 49.43 32.01 -7.97
N GLN A 111 49.22 30.81 -8.52
CA GLN A 111 50.13 30.24 -9.51
C GLN A 111 50.23 31.11 -10.77
N THR A 112 49.12 31.70 -11.20
CA THR A 112 49.07 32.60 -12.36
C THR A 112 49.79 33.92 -12.07
N THR A 113 49.58 34.52 -10.90
CA THR A 113 50.30 35.73 -10.47
C THR A 113 51.80 35.50 -10.39
N ILE A 114 52.24 34.37 -9.82
CA ILE A 114 53.66 34.01 -9.74
C ILE A 114 54.26 33.84 -11.15
N LYS A 115 53.57 33.12 -12.05
CA LYS A 115 54.03 32.92 -13.43
C LYS A 115 54.14 34.23 -14.21
N LEU A 116 53.13 35.11 -14.12
CA LEU A 116 53.14 36.42 -14.77
C LEU A 116 54.23 37.33 -14.21
N GLY A 117 54.41 37.38 -12.89
CA GLY A 117 55.48 38.14 -12.24
C GLY A 117 56.86 37.68 -12.69
N GLY A 118 57.09 36.36 -12.76
CA GLY A 118 58.33 35.79 -13.29
C GLY A 118 58.58 36.17 -14.75
N MET A 119 57.55 36.09 -15.61
CA MET A 119 57.65 36.49 -17.02
C MET A 119 57.97 37.98 -17.18
N LEU A 120 57.37 38.86 -16.35
CA LEU A 120 57.66 40.30 -16.39
C LEU A 120 59.11 40.59 -16.00
N VAL A 121 59.62 39.97 -14.94
CA VAL A 121 61.04 40.13 -14.53
C VAL A 121 61.99 39.69 -15.64
N VAL A 122 61.71 38.55 -16.28
CA VAL A 122 62.50 38.07 -17.42
C VAL A 122 62.41 39.04 -18.61
N ALA A 123 61.21 39.49 -18.97
CA ALA A 123 61.01 40.41 -20.09
C ALA A 123 61.73 41.74 -19.88
N VAL A 124 61.64 42.32 -18.69
CA VAL A 124 62.36 43.56 -18.33
C VAL A 124 63.87 43.35 -18.37
N GLY A 125 64.37 42.24 -17.82
CA GLY A 125 65.80 41.91 -17.85
C GLY A 125 66.36 41.80 -19.27
N VAL A 126 65.61 41.19 -20.19
CA VAL A 126 65.99 41.11 -21.62
C VAL A 126 66.05 42.50 -22.26
N ILE A 127 65.08 43.37 -22.00
CA ILE A 127 65.04 44.74 -22.54
C ILE A 127 66.25 45.55 -22.05
N LEU A 128 66.58 45.50 -20.76
CA LEU A 128 67.74 46.21 -20.20
C LEU A 128 69.07 45.73 -20.81
N ALA A 129 69.22 44.42 -21.01
CA ALA A 129 70.41 43.83 -21.62
C ALA A 129 70.61 44.29 -23.09
N VAL A 130 69.52 44.41 -23.85
CA VAL A 130 69.56 44.92 -25.24
C VAL A 130 69.91 46.41 -25.28
N LEU A 131 69.40 47.20 -24.33
CA LEU A 131 69.64 48.65 -24.27
C LEU A 131 71.00 49.06 -23.68
N LYS A 132 71.81 48.12 -23.17
CA LYS A 132 73.12 48.40 -22.52
C LYS A 132 73.04 49.48 -21.44
N ILE A 133 71.94 49.52 -20.70
CA ILE A 133 71.83 50.44 -19.56
C ILE A 133 72.74 49.90 -18.44
N PRO A 134 73.75 50.64 -17.97
CA PRO A 134 74.57 50.19 -16.86
C PRO A 134 73.70 50.09 -15.61
N PHE A 135 73.78 48.95 -14.91
CA PHE A 135 73.07 48.68 -13.66
C PHE A 135 73.55 49.59 -12.53
#